data_AF-A8NUQ1-F1
#
_entry.id   AF-A8NUQ1-F1
#
_cell.length_a   1.000
_cell.length_b   1.000
_cell.length_c   1.000
_cell.angle_alpha   90.00
_cell.angle_beta   90.00
_cell.angle_gamma   90.00
#
_symmetry.space_group_name_H-M   'P 1'
#
loop_
_entity.id
_entity.type
_entity.pdbx_description
1 polymer ?
#
loop_
_entity_poly.entity_id
_entity_poly.type
_entity_poly.pdbx_seq_one_letter_code
_entity_poly.pdbx_strand_id
1 'polypeptide(L)'
;MQRRRSIDSSSSSDSDSSNSSSYKHGKVKKEKKDKKDKKDKSHKEKKDKSDKKDKDKKKDKVKDSDKPKTKAPVFPQAPNSAPEPHSSSPSFPSAAAATTAATAASAMSFGFDDPSAQFRNQGGPGRHSSSSYGQPAPPPSGYRIPLSETTPFPNDQQTGWAPCYDADGVSPVFIGSALFENSVHPCKIGPHLDPPARVPYGGTEHEHRGRYDLLPFVAQQMEWVPTSHGQIPPGRRPIEGGYEDNGHKLYHALANISGVRVPGKTGEHLRGANVAFGGKEVAVHENYEILCWKY
;
A
#
# COMPACT_ATOMS: atom_id res chain seq x y z
N MET A 1 28.98 39.63 64.46
CA MET A 1 29.99 40.60 64.96
C MET A 1 31.11 39.82 65.66
N GLN A 2 31.91 39.03 64.93
CA GLN A 2 33.05 39.42 64.06
C GLN A 2 34.29 39.84 64.86
N ARG A 3 35.37 39.05 64.71
CA ARG A 3 36.67 39.18 65.40
C ARG A 3 37.76 38.62 64.48
N ARG A 4 38.91 39.32 64.40
CA ARG A 4 40.25 38.81 63.99
C ARG A 4 40.40 38.44 62.49
N ARG A 5 41.59 38.47 61.86
CA ARG A 5 42.92 39.03 62.21
C ARG A 5 43.75 39.20 60.91
N SER A 6 44.82 39.98 61.06
CA SER A 6 45.87 40.45 60.13
C SER A 6 46.75 39.40 59.40
N ILE A 7 47.59 39.93 58.47
CA ILE A 7 48.94 39.48 58.01
C ILE A 7 49.05 38.55 56.77
N ASP A 8 49.41 39.19 55.63
CA ASP A 8 50.69 39.13 54.88
C ASP A 8 51.44 37.81 54.52
N SER A 9 52.12 37.84 53.35
CA SER A 9 53.33 37.08 52.93
C SER A 9 53.28 35.53 52.86
N SER A 10 54.03 34.79 52.01
CA SER A 10 54.91 35.05 50.85
C SER A 10 55.38 33.70 50.25
N SER A 11 56.10 33.71 49.09
CA SER A 11 57.10 32.69 48.65
C SER A 11 56.63 31.22 48.39
N SER A 12 57.29 30.35 47.62
CA SER A 12 58.46 30.42 46.70
C SER A 12 58.55 29.13 45.86
N SER A 13 59.20 29.21 44.68
CA SER A 13 60.00 28.13 44.02
C SER A 13 59.29 26.78 43.68
N ASP A 14 59.80 25.84 42.87
CA ASP A 14 61.13 25.64 42.26
C ASP A 14 61.06 25.01 40.84
N SER A 15 62.24 24.79 40.26
CA SER A 15 62.59 24.38 38.90
C SER A 15 62.24 22.94 38.42
N ASP A 16 62.14 22.83 37.07
CA ASP A 16 62.90 21.90 36.20
C ASP A 16 62.26 20.69 35.45
N SER A 17 62.70 20.59 34.18
CA SER A 17 63.04 19.40 33.38
C SER A 17 62.01 18.39 32.82
N SER A 18 62.08 18.29 31.48
CA SER A 18 62.14 17.07 30.63
C SER A 18 60.91 16.56 29.83
N ASN A 19 60.95 16.88 28.53
CA ASN A 19 60.88 15.96 27.39
C ASN A 19 59.78 14.85 27.32
N SER A 20 58.83 14.98 26.39
CA SER A 20 58.83 14.20 25.12
C SER A 20 57.46 14.19 24.39
N SER A 21 57.50 13.97 23.06
CA SER A 21 56.41 13.43 22.22
C SER A 21 55.14 14.29 22.02
N SER A 22 54.50 14.37 20.84
CA SER A 22 54.94 14.21 19.45
C SER A 22 53.92 14.87 18.49
N TYR A 23 54.41 15.29 17.33
CA TYR A 23 53.72 15.82 16.14
C TYR A 23 52.18 15.72 16.01
N LYS A 24 51.50 16.84 15.68
CA LYS A 24 50.43 16.95 14.65
C LYS A 24 49.79 18.36 14.52
N HIS A 25 50.34 19.21 13.65
CA HIS A 25 49.51 20.07 12.77
C HIS A 25 50.32 20.71 11.64
N GLY A 26 49.94 20.47 10.38
CA GLY A 26 50.54 21.17 9.23
C GLY A 26 50.62 20.38 7.92
N LYS A 27 49.47 20.11 7.27
CA LYS A 27 49.28 19.92 5.80
C LYS A 27 47.88 19.39 5.48
N VAL A 28 46.88 20.27 5.28
CA VAL A 28 45.64 19.94 4.53
C VAL A 28 45.15 21.15 3.71
N LYS A 29 46.00 21.65 2.79
CA LYS A 29 45.61 22.63 1.76
C LYS A 29 46.31 22.36 0.41
N LYS A 30 46.33 21.11 -0.06
CA LYS A 30 46.78 20.77 -1.44
C LYS A 30 46.14 19.49 -2.04
N GLU A 31 44.86 19.26 -1.80
CA GLU A 31 44.16 18.06 -2.33
C GLU A 31 42.70 18.33 -2.79
N LYS A 32 42.36 19.59 -3.08
CA LYS A 32 41.03 19.98 -3.59
C LYS A 32 41.03 20.60 -5.00
N LYS A 33 42.17 20.60 -5.70
CA LYS A 33 42.28 21.14 -7.07
C LYS A 33 42.17 20.05 -8.15
N ASP A 34 42.82 18.89 -7.95
CA ASP A 34 43.04 17.91 -9.02
C ASP A 34 41.88 16.90 -9.25
N LYS A 35 40.78 17.02 -8.50
CA LYS A 35 39.56 16.18 -8.67
C LYS A 35 38.45 16.84 -9.49
N LYS A 36 38.56 18.12 -9.85
CA LYS A 36 37.58 18.82 -10.70
C LYS A 36 37.80 18.50 -12.18
N ASP A 37 39.06 18.56 -12.62
CA ASP A 37 39.42 18.49 -14.04
C ASP A 37 39.27 17.08 -14.67
N LYS A 38 39.05 16.04 -13.85
CA LYS A 38 38.82 14.67 -14.32
C LYS A 38 37.34 14.35 -14.62
N LYS A 39 36.39 15.20 -14.19
CA LYS A 39 34.95 14.99 -14.44
C LYS A 39 34.50 15.57 -15.79
N ASP A 40 35.08 16.69 -16.20
CA ASP A 40 34.66 17.40 -17.42
C ASP A 40 35.19 16.74 -18.71
N LYS A 41 36.26 15.92 -18.62
CA LYS A 41 36.82 15.20 -19.77
C LYS A 41 35.97 14.01 -20.23
N SER A 42 35.24 13.32 -19.33
CA SER A 42 34.41 12.16 -19.71
C SER A 42 33.04 12.53 -20.30
N HIS A 43 32.57 13.76 -20.06
CA HIS A 43 31.34 14.28 -20.67
C HIS A 43 31.49 14.73 -22.13
N LYS A 44 32.72 14.99 -22.59
CA LYS A 44 32.98 15.38 -23.98
C LYS A 44 33.01 14.16 -24.92
N GLU A 45 33.69 13.08 -24.55
CA GLU A 45 33.85 11.88 -25.41
C GLU A 45 32.58 11.03 -25.61
N LYS A 46 31.52 11.26 -24.83
CA LYS A 46 30.22 10.57 -25.02
C LYS A 46 29.24 11.32 -25.94
N LYS A 47 29.46 12.61 -26.21
CA LYS A 47 28.59 13.38 -27.12
C LYS A 47 28.95 13.18 -28.59
N ASP A 48 30.23 12.96 -28.89
CA ASP A 48 30.71 12.82 -30.28
C ASP A 48 30.49 11.40 -30.88
N LYS A 49 29.76 10.51 -30.19
CA LYS A 49 29.44 9.14 -30.65
C LYS A 49 27.97 8.91 -31.05
N SER A 50 27.06 9.85 -30.80
CA SER A 50 25.68 9.76 -31.33
C SER A 50 25.59 10.18 -32.80
N ASP A 51 26.37 11.19 -33.20
CA ASP A 51 26.12 11.95 -34.44
C ASP A 51 26.81 11.35 -35.68
N LYS A 52 27.22 10.07 -35.62
CA LYS A 52 27.90 9.35 -36.71
C LYS A 52 27.19 8.05 -37.12
N LYS A 53 25.88 7.95 -36.89
CA LYS A 53 25.05 6.79 -37.29
C LYS A 53 23.90 7.10 -38.26
N ASP A 54 23.90 8.29 -38.90
CA ASP A 54 22.88 8.70 -39.90
C ASP A 54 23.46 8.97 -41.31
N LYS A 55 24.63 8.41 -41.60
CA LYS A 55 25.21 8.37 -42.95
C LYS A 55 25.79 6.99 -43.22
N ASP A 56 24.95 6.07 -43.72
CA ASP A 56 25.28 5.09 -44.76
C ASP A 56 24.09 4.13 -44.98
N LYS A 57 23.13 4.55 -45.81
CA LYS A 57 22.16 3.68 -46.51
C LYS A 57 21.42 4.43 -47.62
N LYS A 58 22.07 4.61 -48.78
CA LYS A 58 21.39 4.99 -50.04
C LYS A 58 22.14 4.49 -51.26
N LYS A 59 21.36 4.04 -52.27
CA LYS A 59 21.70 3.33 -53.54
C LYS A 59 21.56 1.80 -53.40
N ASP A 60 20.83 1.09 -54.27
CA ASP A 60 20.09 1.43 -55.53
C ASP A 60 18.68 0.75 -55.50
N LYS A 61 17.69 0.89 -56.39
CA LYS A 61 17.47 1.47 -57.76
C LYS A 61 15.97 1.94 -57.81
N VAL A 62 15.47 2.94 -58.56
CA VAL A 62 15.25 3.10 -60.04
C VAL A 62 14.42 1.92 -60.61
N LYS A 63 13.19 1.99 -61.13
CA LYS A 63 12.31 2.98 -61.85
C LYS A 63 10.81 2.58 -61.57
N ASP A 64 9.71 3.22 -61.98
CA ASP A 64 9.42 4.20 -63.06
C ASP A 64 8.11 5.03 -62.86
N SER A 65 7.92 6.04 -63.71
CA SER A 65 6.67 6.66 -64.23
C SER A 65 5.49 7.15 -63.35
N ASP A 66 5.33 8.48 -63.34
CA ASP A 66 4.14 9.28 -63.74
C ASP A 66 2.86 9.51 -62.90
N LYS A 67 2.76 10.78 -62.46
CA LYS A 67 1.65 11.76 -62.66
C LYS A 67 0.38 11.70 -61.77
N PRO A 68 0.02 12.80 -61.07
CA PRO A 68 -1.20 12.88 -60.29
C PRO A 68 -2.42 13.27 -61.15
N LYS A 69 -3.56 12.62 -60.90
CA LYS A 69 -4.88 13.12 -61.30
C LYS A 69 -5.92 12.95 -60.20
N THR A 70 -6.59 14.05 -59.94
CA THR A 70 -7.81 14.20 -59.15
C THR A 70 -8.92 13.22 -59.57
N LYS A 71 -9.63 12.65 -58.59
CA LYS A 71 -11.11 12.58 -58.49
C LYS A 71 -11.54 11.76 -57.27
N ALA A 72 -12.50 12.29 -56.51
CA ALA A 72 -13.22 11.52 -55.49
C ALA A 72 -14.34 10.69 -56.15
N PRO A 73 -14.64 9.48 -55.64
CA PRO A 73 -15.87 8.78 -55.97
C PRO A 73 -16.95 8.98 -54.90
N VAL A 74 -18.12 9.36 -55.40
CA VAL A 74 -19.41 9.49 -54.72
C VAL A 74 -19.88 8.17 -54.09
N PHE A 75 -20.54 8.24 -52.92
CA PHE A 75 -21.31 7.15 -52.32
C PHE A 75 -22.59 6.83 -53.12
N PRO A 76 -22.95 5.55 -53.32
CA PRO A 76 -24.33 5.12 -53.49
C PRO A 76 -24.98 4.73 -52.15
N GLN A 77 -26.24 5.12 -51.94
CA GLN A 77 -27.04 4.73 -50.78
C GLN A 77 -27.61 3.30 -50.91
N ALA A 78 -28.05 2.74 -49.77
CA ALA A 78 -28.59 1.39 -49.65
C ALA A 78 -30.06 1.25 -50.13
N PRO A 79 -30.53 0.03 -50.37
CA PRO A 79 -31.93 -0.35 -50.21
C PRO A 79 -32.20 -0.97 -48.82
N ASN A 80 -33.38 -0.68 -48.26
CA ASN A 80 -33.88 -1.18 -46.98
C ASN A 80 -34.04 -2.70 -46.91
N SER A 81 -33.86 -3.29 -45.72
CA SER A 81 -34.74 -4.35 -45.17
C SER A 81 -34.46 -4.56 -43.67
N ALA A 82 -35.44 -4.29 -42.81
CA ALA A 82 -35.51 -4.81 -41.44
C ALA A 82 -36.39 -6.07 -41.43
N PRO A 83 -36.22 -6.97 -40.45
CA PRO A 83 -37.13 -6.89 -39.30
C PRO A 83 -36.51 -7.20 -37.92
N GLU A 84 -37.00 -6.44 -36.94
CA GLU A 84 -37.36 -6.72 -35.53
C GLU A 84 -36.90 -8.02 -34.78
N PRO A 85 -36.81 -7.97 -33.43
CA PRO A 85 -35.76 -8.64 -32.67
C PRO A 85 -36.13 -10.00 -32.07
N HIS A 86 -35.13 -10.71 -31.56
CA HIS A 86 -35.30 -11.89 -30.70
C HIS A 86 -34.46 -11.73 -29.42
N SER A 87 -35.14 -11.75 -28.29
CA SER A 87 -34.56 -11.68 -26.95
C SER A 87 -34.12 -13.05 -26.45
N SER A 88 -32.90 -13.16 -25.90
CA SER A 88 -32.49 -14.31 -25.08
C SER A 88 -31.41 -13.93 -24.06
N SER A 89 -31.84 -13.36 -22.94
CA SER A 89 -30.99 -13.20 -21.75
C SER A 89 -30.63 -14.56 -21.14
N PRO A 90 -29.37 -14.84 -20.77
CA PRO A 90 -29.03 -16.01 -19.97
C PRO A 90 -29.54 -15.83 -18.53
N SER A 91 -30.37 -16.77 -18.07
CA SER A 91 -30.89 -16.81 -16.70
C SER A 91 -29.87 -17.45 -15.75
N PHE A 92 -29.59 -16.80 -14.62
CA PHE A 92 -28.79 -17.38 -13.53
C PHE A 92 -29.72 -17.95 -12.44
N PRO A 93 -29.47 -19.17 -11.93
CA PRO A 93 -30.34 -19.78 -10.92
C PRO A 93 -30.20 -19.12 -9.55
N SER A 94 -31.33 -18.75 -8.95
CA SER A 94 -31.43 -18.30 -7.57
C SER A 94 -31.24 -19.46 -6.58
N ALA A 95 -30.27 -19.35 -5.67
CA ALA A 95 -30.07 -20.33 -4.62
C ALA A 95 -31.07 -20.09 -3.46
N ALA A 96 -32.11 -20.92 -3.40
CA ALA A 96 -33.04 -20.95 -2.27
C ALA A 96 -32.42 -21.63 -1.04
N ALA A 97 -32.91 -21.24 0.15
CA ALA A 97 -32.42 -21.76 1.43
C ALA A 97 -32.68 -23.26 1.62
N ALA A 98 -31.71 -23.97 2.20
CA ALA A 98 -31.85 -25.35 2.65
C ALA A 98 -31.69 -25.43 4.18
N THR A 99 -32.80 -25.40 4.89
CA THR A 99 -32.86 -25.76 6.31
C THR A 99 -32.82 -27.28 6.43
N THR A 100 -31.85 -27.84 7.15
CA THR A 100 -31.89 -29.25 7.59
C THR A 100 -31.74 -29.34 9.10
N ALA A 101 -32.77 -29.88 9.74
CA ALA A 101 -32.77 -30.19 11.16
C ALA A 101 -31.98 -31.47 11.42
N ALA A 102 -31.18 -31.49 12.49
CA ALA A 102 -30.55 -32.70 13.01
C ALA A 102 -31.44 -33.32 14.10
N THR A 103 -31.99 -34.51 13.82
CA THR A 103 -32.75 -35.31 14.78
C THR A 103 -31.84 -36.00 15.80
N ALA A 104 -32.25 -36.02 17.06
CA ALA A 104 -31.57 -36.76 18.11
C ALA A 104 -31.84 -38.27 18.02
N ALA A 105 -30.86 -39.08 18.44
CA ALA A 105 -31.04 -40.51 18.72
C ALA A 105 -30.29 -40.88 20.00
N SER A 106 -31.00 -41.47 20.96
CA SER A 106 -30.43 -41.96 22.22
C SER A 106 -29.56 -43.20 22.00
N ALA A 107 -28.45 -43.29 22.74
CA ALA A 107 -27.75 -44.55 22.99
C ALA A 107 -28.13 -45.11 24.37
N MET A 108 -28.35 -46.42 24.47
CA MET A 108 -28.85 -47.09 25.67
C MET A 108 -27.78 -47.32 26.73
N SER A 109 -28.22 -47.37 27.99
CA SER A 109 -27.43 -47.68 29.18
C SER A 109 -27.02 -49.16 29.26
N PHE A 110 -25.82 -49.43 29.78
CA PHE A 110 -25.44 -50.72 30.37
C PHE A 110 -24.52 -50.54 31.59
N GLY A 111 -25.06 -50.85 32.78
CA GLY A 111 -24.42 -51.47 33.97
C GLY A 111 -23.16 -50.87 34.60
N PHE A 112 -23.22 -50.57 35.92
CA PHE A 112 -22.76 -51.47 37.00
C PHE A 112 -22.65 -50.73 38.35
N ASP A 113 -23.01 -51.38 39.46
CA ASP A 113 -22.98 -50.86 40.84
C ASP A 113 -21.57 -50.86 41.47
N ASP A 114 -21.25 -49.86 42.30
CA ASP A 114 -20.59 -50.06 43.62
C ASP A 114 -20.70 -48.78 44.51
N PRO A 115 -21.01 -48.84 45.83
CA PRO A 115 -21.21 -47.66 46.67
C PRO A 115 -20.21 -47.50 47.84
N SER A 116 -19.51 -46.35 47.95
CA SER A 116 -18.98 -45.85 49.25
C SER A 116 -18.50 -44.39 49.19
N ALA A 117 -18.15 -43.82 50.37
CA ALA A 117 -17.68 -42.45 50.63
C ALA A 117 -18.71 -41.31 50.41
N GLN A 118 -19.54 -40.98 51.41
CA GLN A 118 -19.25 -40.11 52.57
C GLN A 118 -18.87 -38.65 52.24
N PHE A 119 -19.76 -37.75 52.66
CA PHE A 119 -19.53 -36.37 53.14
C PHE A 119 -18.21 -35.65 52.78
N ARG A 120 -18.32 -34.57 52.00
CA ARG A 120 -17.84 -33.26 52.49
C ARG A 120 -18.60 -32.07 51.90
N ASN A 121 -18.86 -31.10 52.77
CA ASN A 121 -19.55 -29.84 52.49
C ASN A 121 -18.55 -28.74 52.06
N GLN A 122 -19.08 -27.65 51.49
CA GLN A 122 -18.46 -26.35 51.18
C GLN A 122 -17.71 -26.19 49.84
N GLY A 123 -18.32 -25.36 48.98
CA GLY A 123 -17.71 -24.66 47.83
C GLY A 123 -18.64 -23.50 47.46
N GLY A 124 -18.12 -22.27 47.38
CA GLY A 124 -18.94 -21.05 47.23
C GLY A 124 -19.66 -20.93 45.88
N PRO A 125 -20.55 -19.93 45.71
CA PRO A 125 -21.23 -19.70 44.43
C PRO A 125 -20.18 -19.43 43.36
N GLY A 126 -20.01 -20.39 42.46
CA GLY A 126 -19.11 -20.27 41.33
C GLY A 126 -19.47 -19.03 40.53
N ARG A 127 -18.54 -18.07 40.46
CA ARG A 127 -18.62 -17.01 39.46
C ARG A 127 -18.60 -17.69 38.11
N HIS A 128 -19.78 -17.82 37.50
CA HIS A 128 -19.88 -18.20 36.09
C HIS A 128 -19.08 -17.16 35.31
N SER A 129 -17.88 -17.53 34.86
CA SER A 129 -17.18 -16.75 33.86
C SER A 129 -18.12 -16.70 32.67
N SER A 130 -18.61 -15.50 32.34
CA SER A 130 -19.35 -15.29 31.12
C SER A 130 -18.44 -15.64 29.96
N SER A 131 -18.53 -16.87 29.47
CA SER A 131 -17.94 -17.25 28.20
C SER A 131 -18.55 -16.34 27.16
N SER A 132 -17.81 -15.31 26.77
CA SER A 132 -18.12 -14.53 25.60
C SER A 132 -18.12 -15.53 24.44
N TYR A 133 -19.32 -15.84 23.93
CA TYR A 133 -19.46 -16.65 22.73
C TYR A 133 -18.71 -15.90 21.62
N GLY A 134 -17.50 -16.40 21.34
CA GLY A 134 -16.49 -15.65 20.60
C GLY A 134 -17.01 -15.34 19.21
N GLN A 135 -17.07 -14.06 18.87
CA GLN A 135 -17.29 -13.67 17.48
C GLN A 135 -16.17 -14.28 16.63
N PRO A 136 -16.50 -14.92 15.49
CA PRO A 136 -15.47 -15.48 14.63
C PRO A 136 -14.50 -14.38 14.20
N ALA A 137 -13.20 -14.70 14.22
CA ALA A 137 -12.17 -13.73 13.82
C ALA A 137 -12.45 -13.23 12.39
N PRO A 138 -12.31 -11.92 12.12
CA PRO A 138 -12.62 -11.38 10.81
C PRO A 138 -11.69 -11.96 9.73
N PRO A 139 -12.20 -12.12 8.50
CA PRO A 139 -11.44 -12.70 7.39
C PRO A 139 -10.16 -11.89 7.11
N PRO A 140 -9.06 -12.50 6.61
CA PRO A 140 -7.78 -11.82 6.44
C PRO A 140 -7.85 -10.50 5.65
N SER A 141 -8.69 -10.46 4.62
CA SER A 141 -8.93 -9.31 3.74
C SER A 141 -9.98 -8.31 4.23
N GLY A 142 -10.70 -8.63 5.31
CA GLY A 142 -11.87 -7.89 5.79
C GLY A 142 -13.12 -8.09 4.92
N TYR A 143 -14.26 -7.63 5.44
CA TYR A 143 -15.51 -7.56 4.66
C TYR A 143 -15.41 -6.40 3.67
N ARG A 144 -15.92 -6.59 2.44
CA ARG A 144 -15.77 -5.64 1.33
C ARG A 144 -17.12 -5.28 0.70
N ILE A 145 -17.17 -4.09 0.13
CA ILE A 145 -18.30 -3.62 -0.69
C ILE A 145 -17.84 -3.59 -2.15
N PRO A 146 -18.38 -4.46 -3.02
CA PRO A 146 -18.01 -4.47 -4.44
C PRO A 146 -18.68 -3.31 -5.18
N LEU A 147 -17.90 -2.63 -6.02
CA LEU A 147 -18.27 -1.42 -6.76
C LEU A 147 -17.73 -1.44 -8.19
N SER A 148 -18.35 -0.65 -9.06
CA SER A 148 -17.92 -0.37 -10.44
C SER A 148 -18.28 1.07 -10.82
N GLU A 149 -17.89 1.53 -12.02
CA GLU A 149 -18.30 2.84 -12.55
C GLU A 149 -19.82 2.99 -12.70
N THR A 150 -20.54 1.87 -12.86
CA THR A 150 -21.99 1.85 -13.10
C THR A 150 -22.83 1.76 -11.82
N THR A 151 -22.22 1.47 -10.68
CA THR A 151 -22.91 1.45 -9.38
C THR A 151 -22.83 2.82 -8.70
N PRO A 152 -23.95 3.43 -8.28
CA PRO A 152 -23.91 4.60 -7.41
C PRO A 152 -23.05 4.34 -6.17
N PHE A 153 -22.26 5.34 -5.76
CA PHE A 153 -21.41 5.18 -4.59
C PHE A 153 -22.27 4.97 -3.32
N PRO A 154 -21.91 4.04 -2.40
CA PRO A 154 -22.73 3.76 -1.22
C PRO A 154 -22.76 4.94 -0.25
N ASN A 155 -23.78 5.00 0.60
CA ASN A 155 -23.89 6.04 1.61
C ASN A 155 -23.02 5.74 2.86
N ASP A 156 -22.86 6.73 3.73
CA ASP A 156 -22.04 6.69 4.94
C ASP A 156 -22.40 5.54 5.91
N GLN A 157 -23.65 5.06 5.93
CA GLN A 157 -24.03 3.91 6.75
C GLN A 157 -23.43 2.60 6.24
N GLN A 158 -23.11 2.53 4.95
CA GLN A 158 -22.52 1.37 4.29
C GLN A 158 -20.99 1.46 4.27
N THR A 159 -20.43 2.59 3.84
CA THR A 159 -18.97 2.79 3.76
C THR A 159 -18.31 2.99 5.12
N GLY A 160 -19.06 3.47 6.12
CA GLY A 160 -18.49 4.03 7.33
C GLY A 160 -17.80 5.38 7.05
N TRP A 161 -17.05 5.89 8.03
CA TRP A 161 -16.32 7.14 7.86
C TRP A 161 -15.06 6.97 7.01
N ALA A 162 -14.76 7.96 6.18
CA ALA A 162 -13.52 8.02 5.44
C ALA A 162 -12.32 8.17 6.41
N PRO A 163 -11.29 7.30 6.33
CA PRO A 163 -10.11 7.40 7.18
C PRO A 163 -9.13 8.49 6.74
N CYS A 164 -9.31 9.05 5.55
CA CYS A 164 -8.43 10.02 4.90
C CYS A 164 -9.25 11.07 4.13
N TYR A 165 -8.60 12.17 3.77
CA TYR A 165 -9.13 13.21 2.89
C TYR A 165 -8.10 13.52 1.79
N ASP A 166 -8.55 14.04 0.66
CA ASP A 166 -7.68 14.44 -0.44
C ASP A 166 -6.91 15.74 -0.11
N ALA A 167 -6.10 16.24 -1.05
CA ALA A 167 -5.25 17.41 -0.86
C ALA A 167 -6.00 18.73 -0.59
N ASP A 168 -7.33 18.76 -0.80
CA ASP A 168 -8.20 19.88 -0.42
C ASP A 168 -8.60 19.88 1.08
N GLY A 169 -8.31 18.79 1.80
CA GLY A 169 -8.64 18.61 3.21
C GLY A 169 -10.12 18.36 3.52
N VAL A 170 -10.98 18.21 2.50
CA VAL A 170 -12.45 18.08 2.66
C VAL A 170 -13.07 16.94 1.86
N SER A 171 -12.49 16.57 0.71
CA SER A 171 -13.01 15.48 -0.12
C SER A 171 -12.62 14.12 0.48
N PRO A 172 -13.59 13.22 0.77
CA PRO A 172 -13.33 11.99 1.50
C PRO A 172 -12.55 10.97 0.65
N VAL A 173 -11.58 10.31 1.27
CA VAL A 173 -10.78 9.25 0.63
C VAL A 173 -10.87 7.96 1.45
N PHE A 174 -11.38 6.92 0.81
CA PHE A 174 -11.56 5.57 1.33
C PHE A 174 -10.44 4.63 0.86
N ILE A 175 -10.37 3.47 1.49
CA ILE A 175 -9.43 2.38 1.18
C ILE A 175 -10.18 1.32 0.37
N GLY A 176 -9.53 0.71 -0.62
CA GLY A 176 -10.08 -0.48 -1.26
C GLY A 176 -9.07 -1.23 -2.10
N SER A 177 -9.58 -2.12 -2.93
CA SER A 177 -8.77 -2.99 -3.79
C SER A 177 -9.32 -3.00 -5.21
N ALA A 178 -8.52 -2.61 -6.20
CA ALA A 178 -8.88 -2.68 -7.61
C ALA A 178 -8.56 -4.07 -8.18
N LEU A 179 -9.50 -4.66 -8.92
CA LEU A 179 -9.34 -5.97 -9.55
C LEU A 179 -8.84 -5.80 -11.00
N PHE A 180 -7.66 -6.33 -11.29
CA PHE A 180 -7.11 -6.48 -12.64
C PHE A 180 -7.30 -7.92 -13.10
N GLU A 181 -6.89 -8.24 -14.34
CA GLU A 181 -7.08 -9.56 -14.94
C GLU A 181 -6.42 -10.70 -14.13
N ASN A 182 -5.18 -10.47 -13.66
CA ASN A 182 -4.35 -11.46 -12.97
C ASN A 182 -3.83 -10.98 -11.60
N SER A 183 -4.29 -9.82 -11.11
CA SER A 183 -3.82 -9.23 -9.85
C SER A 183 -4.91 -8.39 -9.15
N VAL A 184 -4.71 -8.13 -7.86
CA VAL A 184 -5.59 -7.29 -7.05
C VAL A 184 -4.73 -6.28 -6.30
N HIS A 185 -4.90 -5.00 -6.58
CA HIS A 185 -4.03 -3.95 -6.04
C HIS A 185 -4.77 -3.03 -5.05
N PRO A 186 -4.25 -2.84 -3.82
CA PRO A 186 -4.73 -1.80 -2.91
C PRO A 186 -4.71 -0.41 -3.57
N CYS A 187 -5.77 0.36 -3.34
CA CYS A 187 -6.01 1.64 -3.98
C CYS A 187 -6.65 2.65 -3.02
N LYS A 188 -6.55 3.94 -3.38
CA LYS A 188 -7.41 4.98 -2.79
C LYS A 188 -8.71 5.07 -3.58
N ILE A 189 -9.81 5.35 -2.91
CA ILE A 189 -11.13 5.55 -3.52
C ILE A 189 -11.64 6.93 -3.11
N GLY A 190 -11.75 7.86 -4.05
CA GLY A 190 -12.34 9.18 -3.84
C GLY A 190 -13.64 9.31 -4.65
N PRO A 191 -14.84 9.41 -4.05
CA PRO A 191 -16.10 9.51 -4.78
C PRO A 191 -16.22 10.77 -5.66
N HIS A 192 -15.38 11.77 -5.39
CA HIS A 192 -15.21 13.01 -6.15
C HIS A 192 -14.30 12.88 -7.37
N LEU A 193 -13.65 11.73 -7.56
CA LEU A 193 -12.76 11.45 -8.69
C LEU A 193 -13.50 10.67 -9.79
N ASP A 194 -13.19 10.93 -11.06
CA ASP A 194 -13.59 10.10 -12.20
C ASP A 194 -12.34 9.44 -12.82
N PRO A 195 -12.20 8.10 -12.80
CA PRO A 195 -12.99 7.16 -12.02
C PRO A 195 -12.63 7.26 -10.52
N PRO A 196 -13.50 6.77 -9.61
CA PRO A 196 -13.29 6.92 -8.16
C PRO A 196 -12.05 6.21 -7.63
N ALA A 197 -11.67 5.07 -8.22
CA ALA A 197 -10.56 4.24 -7.77
C ALA A 197 -9.24 4.62 -8.48
N ARG A 198 -8.21 4.94 -7.68
CA ARG A 198 -6.88 5.32 -8.17
C ARG A 198 -5.81 4.38 -7.62
N VAL A 199 -5.10 3.71 -8.53
CA VAL A 199 -4.18 2.61 -8.20
C VAL A 199 -2.72 3.03 -8.42
N PRO A 200 -1.83 2.86 -7.43
CA PRO A 200 -0.39 2.96 -7.66
C PRO A 200 0.09 1.74 -8.45
N TYR A 201 0.40 1.93 -9.74
CA TYR A 201 0.86 0.83 -10.60
C TYR A 201 1.72 1.34 -11.78
N GLY A 202 2.72 0.58 -12.19
CA GLY A 202 3.53 0.88 -13.38
C GLY A 202 4.30 2.22 -13.34
N GLY A 203 4.54 2.80 -12.16
CA GLY A 203 5.13 4.13 -12.01
C GLY A 203 4.14 5.30 -12.10
N THR A 204 2.84 5.04 -12.27
CA THR A 204 1.80 6.06 -12.47
C THR A 204 0.58 5.85 -11.55
N GLU A 205 -0.22 6.91 -11.41
CA GLU A 205 -1.55 6.84 -10.79
C GLU A 205 -2.55 6.35 -11.84
N HIS A 206 -2.85 5.05 -11.83
CA HIS A 206 -3.77 4.43 -12.77
C HIS A 206 -5.24 4.77 -12.44
N GLU A 207 -5.98 5.16 -13.47
CA GLU A 207 -7.42 5.40 -13.44
C GLU A 207 -8.15 4.05 -13.58
N HIS A 208 -8.67 3.48 -12.48
CA HIS A 208 -9.25 2.15 -12.54
C HIS A 208 -10.74 2.19 -12.88
N ARG A 209 -11.06 1.71 -14.09
CA ARG A 209 -12.43 1.64 -14.64
C ARG A 209 -13.12 0.28 -14.46
N GLY A 210 -12.41 -0.71 -13.90
CA GLY A 210 -12.94 -2.04 -13.64
C GLY A 210 -13.70 -2.14 -12.30
N ARG A 211 -13.98 -3.37 -11.86
CA ARG A 211 -14.49 -3.62 -10.50
C ARG A 211 -13.43 -3.26 -9.45
N TYR A 212 -13.88 -2.66 -8.35
CA TYR A 212 -13.08 -2.42 -7.17
C TYR A 212 -13.89 -2.69 -5.90
N ASP A 213 -13.21 -3.13 -4.84
CA ASP A 213 -13.81 -3.60 -3.59
C ASP A 213 -13.38 -2.70 -2.42
N LEU A 214 -14.28 -1.81 -1.99
CA LEU A 214 -14.07 -0.88 -0.86
C LEU A 214 -13.95 -1.66 0.46
N LEU A 215 -13.01 -1.25 1.31
CA LEU A 215 -12.83 -1.76 2.68
C LEU A 215 -13.32 -0.70 3.68
N PRO A 216 -14.46 -0.92 4.36
CA PRO A 216 -14.89 -0.05 5.46
C PRO A 216 -13.86 -0.07 6.59
N PHE A 217 -13.38 1.10 7.01
CA PHE A 217 -12.40 1.19 8.11
C PHE A 217 -13.13 1.14 9.46
N VAL A 218 -12.97 0.02 10.18
CA VAL A 218 -13.60 -0.20 11.49
C VAL A 218 -12.58 0.06 12.60
N ALA A 219 -12.55 1.28 13.14
CA ALA A 219 -11.54 1.71 14.13
C ALA A 219 -11.48 0.86 15.41
N GLN A 220 -12.53 0.11 15.74
CA GLN A 220 -12.56 -0.83 16.87
C GLN A 220 -11.84 -2.15 16.57
N GLN A 221 -11.72 -2.54 15.30
CA GLN A 221 -11.12 -3.81 14.85
C GLN A 221 -9.82 -3.62 14.06
N MET A 222 -9.54 -2.40 13.60
CA MET A 222 -8.42 -2.08 12.72
C MET A 222 -7.57 -0.96 13.28
N GLU A 223 -6.28 -0.98 12.96
CA GLU A 223 -5.31 0.05 13.32
C GLU A 223 -4.26 0.26 12.23
N TRP A 224 -3.79 1.50 12.12
CA TRP A 224 -2.61 1.84 11.36
C TRP A 224 -1.37 1.64 12.23
N VAL A 225 -0.41 0.84 11.74
CA VAL A 225 0.82 0.52 12.46
C VAL A 225 2.01 1.08 11.70
N PRO A 226 2.85 1.95 12.31
CA PRO A 226 4.06 2.44 11.67
C PRO A 226 5.00 1.29 11.24
N THR A 227 5.52 1.37 10.02
CA THR A 227 6.50 0.42 9.48
C THR A 227 7.41 1.08 8.45
N SER A 228 8.36 0.32 7.90
CA SER A 228 9.31 0.76 6.87
C SER A 228 9.82 -0.44 6.05
N HIS A 229 10.40 -0.16 4.89
CA HIS A 229 11.11 -1.11 4.02
C HIS A 229 10.34 -2.38 3.64
N GLY A 230 9.01 -2.30 3.49
CA GLY A 230 8.14 -3.44 3.16
C GLY A 230 7.86 -4.37 4.35
N GLN A 231 8.41 -4.10 5.54
CA GLN A 231 8.33 -4.98 6.70
C GLN A 231 6.89 -5.06 7.25
N ILE A 232 6.51 -6.25 7.69
CA ILE A 232 5.33 -6.47 8.53
C ILE A 232 5.79 -6.32 9.99
N PRO A 233 5.22 -5.40 10.79
CA PRO A 233 5.62 -5.21 12.18
C PRO A 233 5.45 -6.50 13.01
N PRO A 234 6.43 -6.89 13.85
CA PRO A 234 6.37 -8.13 14.62
C PRO A 234 5.10 -8.25 15.47
N GLY A 235 4.48 -9.43 15.45
CA GLY A 235 3.26 -9.72 16.20
C GLY A 235 1.97 -9.07 15.66
N ARG A 236 2.02 -8.39 14.51
CA ARG A 236 0.82 -7.83 13.86
C ARG A 236 0.32 -8.72 12.72
N ARG A 237 -1.00 -8.68 12.48
CA ARG A 237 -1.66 -9.33 11.34
C ARG A 237 -2.15 -8.26 10.37
N PRO A 238 -1.43 -7.98 9.26
CA PRO A 238 -1.84 -6.98 8.28
C PRO A 238 -3.12 -7.42 7.56
N ILE A 239 -3.92 -6.45 7.12
CA ILE A 239 -5.15 -6.71 6.36
C ILE A 239 -4.79 -6.94 4.89
N GLU A 240 -5.16 -8.10 4.37
CA GLU A 240 -4.86 -8.50 2.99
C GLU A 240 -5.62 -7.61 2.00
N GLY A 241 -4.87 -6.82 1.24
CA GLY A 241 -5.38 -5.90 0.24
C GLY A 241 -5.38 -6.46 -1.17
N GLY A 242 -4.63 -7.54 -1.43
CA GLY A 242 -4.64 -8.25 -2.70
C GLY A 242 -3.33 -9.00 -2.96
N TYR A 243 -2.95 -9.10 -4.22
CA TYR A 243 -1.76 -9.82 -4.69
C TYR A 243 -1.30 -9.30 -6.05
N GLU A 244 -0.02 -9.45 -6.37
CA GLU A 244 0.52 -9.23 -7.72
C GLU A 244 0.38 -10.47 -8.61
N ASP A 245 0.67 -10.34 -9.91
CA ASP A 245 0.60 -11.39 -10.93
C ASP A 245 1.38 -12.67 -10.58
N ASN A 246 2.51 -12.49 -9.89
CA ASN A 246 3.37 -13.53 -9.33
C ASN A 246 2.85 -14.17 -8.02
N GLY A 247 1.68 -13.74 -7.54
CA GLY A 247 1.04 -14.22 -6.30
C GLY A 247 1.58 -13.61 -5.00
N HIS A 248 2.54 -12.69 -5.04
CA HIS A 248 3.03 -12.00 -3.85
C HIS A 248 1.93 -11.15 -3.22
N LYS A 249 1.72 -11.29 -1.91
CA LYS A 249 0.68 -10.58 -1.16
C LYS A 249 0.92 -9.06 -1.14
N LEU A 250 -0.18 -8.33 -1.24
CA LEU A 250 -0.24 -6.88 -1.02
C LEU A 250 -1.15 -6.57 0.17
N TYR A 251 -0.74 -5.57 0.95
CA TYR A 251 -1.45 -5.08 2.12
C TYR A 251 -1.75 -3.58 1.95
N HIS A 252 -2.77 -3.10 2.65
CA HIS A 252 -3.12 -1.69 2.65
C HIS A 252 -2.06 -0.86 3.39
N ALA A 253 -1.53 0.14 2.70
CA ALA A 253 -0.58 1.10 3.23
C ALA A 253 -1.19 2.50 3.29
N LEU A 254 -0.62 3.35 4.15
CA LEU A 254 -0.94 4.76 4.24
C LEU A 254 0.36 5.56 4.37
N ALA A 255 0.62 6.45 3.41
CA ALA A 255 1.82 7.29 3.41
C ALA A 255 1.45 8.76 3.53
N ASN A 256 2.31 9.54 4.18
CA ASN A 256 2.16 10.99 4.29
C ASN A 256 2.92 11.69 3.16
N ILE A 257 2.19 12.27 2.20
CA ILE A 257 2.76 13.05 1.09
C ILE A 257 2.48 14.53 1.37
N SER A 258 3.49 15.26 1.83
CA SER A 258 3.42 16.70 2.10
C SER A 258 2.27 17.15 3.03
N GLY A 259 1.86 16.29 3.97
CA GLY A 259 0.74 16.54 4.90
C GLY A 259 -0.54 15.78 4.54
N VAL A 260 -0.67 15.26 3.31
CA VAL A 260 -1.82 14.47 2.87
C VAL A 260 -1.57 12.99 3.18
N ARG A 261 -2.49 12.34 3.91
CA ARG A 261 -2.44 10.89 4.16
C ARG A 261 -3.09 10.16 3.00
N VAL A 262 -2.29 9.47 2.18
CA VAL A 262 -2.71 8.83 0.91
C VAL A 262 -2.71 7.31 1.04
N PRO A 263 -3.86 6.62 0.89
CA PRO A 263 -3.89 5.16 0.84
C PRO A 263 -3.19 4.57 -0.38
N GLY A 264 -2.65 3.37 -0.24
CA GLY A 264 -2.00 2.62 -1.31
C GLY A 264 -1.61 1.20 -0.90
N LYS A 265 -0.56 0.66 -1.50
CA LYS A 265 -0.11 -0.74 -1.34
C LYS A 265 1.25 -0.83 -0.65
N THR A 266 1.46 -1.86 0.15
CA THR A 266 2.79 -2.31 0.64
C THR A 266 2.90 -3.83 0.49
N GLY A 267 4.12 -4.32 0.38
CA GLY A 267 4.44 -5.75 0.37
C GLY A 267 5.93 -5.94 0.68
N GLU A 268 6.31 -7.11 1.18
CA GLU A 268 7.70 -7.40 1.57
C GLU A 268 8.65 -7.27 0.37
N HIS A 269 8.17 -7.62 -0.84
CA HIS A 269 8.91 -7.47 -2.09
C HIS A 269 8.96 -6.04 -2.63
N LEU A 270 8.00 -5.17 -2.27
CA LEU A 270 7.96 -3.76 -2.70
C LEU A 270 8.96 -2.87 -1.95
N ARG A 271 9.47 -3.32 -0.79
CA ARG A 271 10.43 -2.58 0.06
C ARG A 271 9.96 -1.18 0.49
N GLY A 272 8.65 -0.97 0.55
CA GLY A 272 8.04 0.30 0.93
C GLY A 272 6.53 0.30 0.66
N ALA A 273 5.90 1.45 0.91
CA ALA A 273 4.57 1.76 0.42
C ALA A 273 4.64 2.46 -0.93
N ASN A 274 3.73 2.12 -1.84
CA ASN A 274 3.50 2.83 -3.08
C ASN A 274 2.09 3.44 -3.03
N VAL A 275 1.97 4.75 -3.29
CA VAL A 275 0.69 5.49 -3.21
C VAL A 275 0.42 6.28 -4.49
N ALA A 276 -0.85 6.45 -4.83
CA ALA A 276 -1.29 7.17 -6.03
C ALA A 276 -1.47 8.66 -5.71
N PHE A 277 -0.58 9.53 -6.22
CA PHE A 277 -0.62 10.96 -5.93
C PHE A 277 -0.04 11.80 -7.07
N GLY A 278 -0.77 12.85 -7.47
CA GLY A 278 -0.31 13.82 -8.47
C GLY A 278 -0.04 13.22 -9.86
N GLY A 279 -0.80 12.20 -10.26
CA GLY A 279 -0.62 11.49 -11.53
C GLY A 279 0.48 10.41 -11.49
N LYS A 280 1.09 10.14 -10.33
CA LYS A 280 2.25 9.25 -10.20
C LYS A 280 2.07 8.17 -9.14
N GLU A 281 2.79 7.07 -9.32
CA GLU A 281 3.07 6.13 -8.23
C GLU A 281 4.25 6.69 -7.42
N VAL A 282 4.00 7.07 -6.18
CA VAL A 282 5.01 7.61 -5.26
C VAL A 282 5.44 6.51 -4.30
N ALA A 283 6.70 6.10 -4.36
CA ALA A 283 7.30 5.14 -3.44
C ALA A 283 7.80 5.83 -2.16
N VAL A 284 7.43 5.28 -1.01
CA VAL A 284 7.77 5.75 0.34
C VAL A 284 8.36 4.59 1.11
N HIS A 285 9.69 4.61 1.29
CA HIS A 285 10.42 3.50 1.91
C HIS A 285 10.37 3.51 3.45
N GLU A 286 10.13 4.66 4.08
CA GLU A 286 10.22 4.84 5.53
C GLU A 286 9.04 5.67 6.05
N ASN A 287 8.72 5.51 7.34
CA ASN A 287 7.72 6.32 8.05
C ASN A 287 6.30 6.31 7.42
N TYR A 288 5.90 5.16 6.86
CA TYR A 288 4.53 4.90 6.43
C TYR A 288 3.83 3.96 7.41
N GLU A 289 2.52 3.79 7.27
CA GLU A 289 1.71 2.90 8.11
C GLU A 289 1.15 1.74 7.29
N ILE A 290 1.04 0.56 7.91
CA ILE A 290 0.35 -0.62 7.36
C ILE A 290 -0.93 -0.87 8.16
N LEU A 291 -2.02 -1.20 7.47
CA LEU A 291 -3.29 -1.50 8.13
C LEU A 291 -3.26 -2.92 8.71
N CYS A 292 -3.52 -3.04 10.01
CA CYS A 292 -3.53 -4.30 10.74
C CYS A 292 -4.85 -4.52 11.47
N TRP A 293 -5.15 -5.79 11.74
CA TRP A 293 -6.17 -6.18 12.70
C TRP A 293 -5.70 -5.91 14.13
N LYS A 294 -6.60 -5.38 14.96
CA LYS A 294 -6.48 -5.32 16.42
C LYS A 294 -6.72 -6.71 17.03
N TYR A 295 -6.21 -6.88 18.25
CA TYR A 295 -6.39 -8.05 19.12
C TYR A 295 -6.97 -7.62 20.47
#